data_AF-A0A9D5ZZX3-F1
#
_entry.id   AF-A0A9D5ZZX3-F1
#
_cell.length_a   1.000
_cell.length_b   1.000
_cell.length_c   1.000
_cell.angle_alpha   90.00
_cell.angle_beta   90.00
_cell.angle_gamma   90.00
#
_symmetry.space_group_name_H-M   'P 1'
#
loop_
_entity.id
_entity.type
_entity.pdbx_description
1 polymer ?
#
loop_
_entity_poly.entity_id
_entity_poly.type
_entity_poly.pdbx_seq_one_letter_code
_entity_poly.pdbx_strand_id
1 'polypeptide(L)'
;MLTDLDSALSYLGNLTLIEISTVKTDDTETVKYYFVTPIIADLLKEHDGLMSNEDTLKKTGFPLCMGSLSPGNDKEGITSFSVIPAEAGIHSLKVNFSDKLAGDYYDDVVNNFDGGLTEHEEAFYHYHKARVKEKINEIGSRLSRYYYDSSLYSAAFHYCKAVYELLGLESDLHVLNYLGLILQLYCDLDGALKIFLEVEKITKAKGDKQQEGAILSNIGQIYHVKGDYDSALKYLLDSLKLSKQINNKKGDGVTLNNIGEIYRVKGDYYSALKYMRDSLKNSKEIGDKQQEGITLNNISLIYDAKRDYDEALKYLLESLKIAREIGDKQQEGAALNNISQIYDAKGDYDRALQYLLESLKISKEIGDTFGVANALFNLAALYEATGKPAESAQCLKDVTEINKTLKSYEVSQALKRAGIEG
;
A
#
# COMPACT_ATOMS: atom_id res chain seq x y z
N MET A 1 -15.97 20.94 -15.76
CA MET A 1 -15.04 22.08 -16.01
C MET A 1 -14.77 22.66 -14.65
N LEU A 2 -13.59 22.45 -14.04
CA LEU A 2 -13.32 22.72 -12.63
C LEU A 2 -13.84 24.11 -12.32
N THR A 3 -14.44 24.25 -11.15
CA THR A 3 -13.51 24.63 -10.09
C THR A 3 -13.94 24.28 -8.67
N ASP A 4 -15.13 23.71 -8.39
CA ASP A 4 -15.82 23.73 -7.07
C ASP A 4 -14.92 24.07 -5.87
N LEU A 5 -14.57 25.34 -5.84
CA LEU A 5 -15.25 26.34 -5.07
C LEU A 5 -15.78 25.78 -3.77
N ASP A 6 -16.57 24.71 -3.67
CA ASP A 6 -16.99 24.13 -2.38
C ASP A 6 -15.91 23.39 -1.57
N SER A 7 -14.87 22.93 -2.25
CA SER A 7 -13.70 22.27 -1.65
C SER A 7 -12.50 23.18 -1.55
N ALA A 8 -12.52 24.25 -2.34
CA ALA A 8 -11.95 25.51 -1.90
C ALA A 8 -12.80 26.17 -0.79
N LEU A 9 -14.12 25.88 -0.62
CA LEU A 9 -15.10 26.57 0.28
C LEU A 9 -15.16 25.96 1.67
N SER A 10 -14.75 24.71 1.85
CA SER A 10 -14.28 24.23 3.15
C SER A 10 -13.16 25.13 3.69
N TYR A 11 -12.45 25.86 2.80
CA TYR A 11 -11.53 26.97 3.07
C TYR A 11 -12.09 28.40 2.73
N LEU A 12 -13.23 28.55 2.05
CA LEU A 12 -13.91 29.80 1.63
C LEU A 12 -15.20 30.04 2.43
N GLY A 13 -15.09 30.37 3.71
CA GLY A 13 -16.23 30.89 4.48
C GLY A 13 -16.81 32.25 4.00
N ASN A 14 -16.51 32.73 2.78
CA ASN A 14 -16.81 34.09 2.29
C ASN A 14 -16.93 34.13 0.75
N LEU A 15 -18.05 33.72 0.14
CA LEU A 15 -18.35 34.08 -1.26
C LEU A 15 -19.51 35.05 -1.37
N THR A 16 -19.51 35.82 -2.45
CA THR A 16 -20.50 36.86 -2.73
C THR A 16 -21.36 36.44 -3.92
N LEU A 17 -22.68 36.47 -3.74
CA LEU A 17 -23.65 36.18 -4.80
C LEU A 17 -23.88 37.45 -5.64
N ILE A 18 -23.82 37.34 -6.97
CA ILE A 18 -24.22 38.42 -7.87
C ILE A 18 -25.45 37.98 -8.66
N GLU A 19 -26.55 38.72 -8.48
CA GLU A 19 -27.78 38.55 -9.25
C GLU A 19 -27.66 39.27 -10.60
N ILE A 20 -27.92 38.56 -11.70
CA ILE A 20 -27.69 39.11 -13.06
C ILE A 20 -28.97 39.25 -13.86
N SER A 21 -29.91 38.31 -13.73
CA SER A 21 -31.19 38.44 -14.41
C SER A 21 -32.30 37.64 -13.73
N THR A 22 -33.49 38.24 -13.76
CA THR A 22 -34.75 37.61 -13.40
C THR A 22 -35.48 37.29 -14.69
N VAL A 23 -35.65 36.01 -15.02
CA VAL A 23 -36.54 35.60 -16.11
C VAL A 23 -37.85 35.18 -15.50
N LYS A 24 -38.88 36.00 -15.70
CA LYS A 24 -40.27 35.66 -15.36
C LYS A 24 -40.93 35.01 -16.56
N THR A 25 -41.34 33.76 -16.39
CA THR A 25 -42.35 33.11 -17.22
C THR A 25 -43.49 32.69 -16.32
N ASP A 26 -44.72 32.73 -16.83
CA ASP A 26 -45.98 33.04 -16.12
C ASP A 26 -46.34 32.26 -14.83
N ASP A 27 -45.57 31.28 -14.36
CA ASP A 27 -45.76 30.64 -13.05
C ASP A 27 -44.46 30.32 -12.28
N THR A 28 -43.29 30.74 -12.77
CA THR A 28 -42.00 30.50 -12.12
C THR A 28 -41.04 31.67 -12.30
N GLU A 29 -40.58 32.25 -11.18
CA GLU A 29 -39.50 33.24 -11.19
C GLU A 29 -38.17 32.48 -11.21
N THR A 30 -37.47 32.54 -12.33
CA THR A 30 -36.14 31.94 -12.44
C THR A 30 -35.10 33.04 -12.27
N VAL A 31 -34.41 33.05 -11.14
CA VAL A 31 -33.31 33.98 -10.88
C VAL A 31 -31.99 33.29 -11.23
N LYS A 32 -31.21 33.93 -12.11
CA LYS A 32 -29.86 33.47 -12.45
C LYS A 32 -28.84 34.17 -11.57
N TYR A 33 -28.10 33.38 -10.80
CA TYR A 33 -27.03 33.85 -9.94
C TYR A 33 -25.67 33.39 -10.46
N TYR A 34 -24.64 34.21 -10.20
CA TYR A 34 -23.25 33.83 -10.34
C TYR A 34 -22.57 33.85 -8.97
N PHE A 35 -21.71 32.85 -8.74
CA PHE A 35 -20.85 32.78 -7.57
C PHE A 35 -19.50 33.41 -7.90
N VAL A 36 -19.09 34.41 -7.11
CA VAL A 36 -17.77 35.07 -7.25
C VAL A 36 -17.08 35.23 -5.90
N THR A 37 -15.74 35.33 -5.91
CA THR A 37 -14.96 35.62 -4.69
C THR A 37 -15.14 37.09 -4.26
N PRO A 38 -14.96 37.44 -2.97
CA PRO A 38 -15.15 38.81 -2.48
C PRO A 38 -14.23 39.83 -3.16
N ILE A 39 -12.99 39.44 -3.46
CA ILE A 39 -12.02 40.27 -4.18
C ILE A 39 -12.52 40.58 -5.60
N ILE A 40 -13.12 39.61 -6.29
CA ILE A 40 -13.72 39.80 -7.61
C ILE A 40 -14.98 40.66 -7.53
N ALA A 41 -15.80 40.49 -6.49
CA ALA A 41 -16.98 41.31 -6.26
C ALA A 41 -16.64 42.78 -6.04
N ASP A 42 -15.54 43.08 -5.35
CA ASP A 42 -15.09 44.46 -5.14
C ASP A 42 -14.45 45.06 -6.40
N LEU A 43 -13.67 44.29 -7.17
CA LEU A 43 -13.15 44.70 -8.49
C LEU A 43 -14.25 45.00 -9.52
N LEU A 44 -15.36 44.27 -9.48
CA LEU A 44 -16.50 44.48 -10.38
C LEU A 44 -17.37 45.68 -9.96
N LYS A 45 -17.42 46.03 -8.66
CA LYS A 45 -18.06 47.27 -8.17
C LYS A 45 -17.30 48.53 -8.61
N GLU A 46 -15.99 48.43 -8.83
CA GLU A 46 -15.16 49.54 -9.31
C GLU A 46 -15.34 49.80 -10.83
N HIS A 47 -15.91 48.85 -11.57
CA HIS A 47 -16.19 48.96 -13.00
C HIS A 47 -17.69 48.82 -13.30
N ASP A 48 -18.42 49.94 -13.15
CA ASP A 48 -19.89 50.13 -13.19
C ASP A 48 -20.67 49.65 -14.44
N GLY A 49 -20.06 48.88 -15.34
CA GLY A 49 -20.71 48.37 -16.57
C GLY A 49 -20.58 46.87 -16.80
N LEU A 50 -19.79 46.15 -15.99
CA LEU A 50 -19.51 44.72 -16.18
C LEU A 50 -20.55 43.79 -15.54
N MET A 51 -21.30 44.30 -14.56
CA MET A 51 -22.21 43.53 -13.69
C MET A 51 -23.57 43.19 -14.32
N SER A 52 -23.95 43.83 -15.43
CA SER A 52 -25.35 43.87 -15.89
C SER A 52 -25.68 42.89 -17.02
N ASN A 53 -24.70 42.15 -17.56
CA ASN A 53 -24.95 41.25 -18.69
C ASN A 53 -23.94 40.08 -18.74
N GLU A 54 -24.47 38.87 -18.95
CA GLU A 54 -23.77 37.60 -19.13
C GLU A 54 -22.64 37.67 -20.19
N ASP A 55 -22.85 38.42 -21.28
CA ASP A 55 -21.85 38.58 -22.35
C ASP A 55 -20.64 39.41 -21.91
N THR A 56 -20.78 40.28 -20.91
CA THR A 56 -19.70 41.14 -20.42
C THR A 56 -18.84 40.39 -19.40
N LEU A 57 -19.45 39.54 -18.57
CA LEU A 57 -18.76 38.66 -17.63
C LEU A 57 -17.94 37.58 -18.32
N LYS A 58 -18.45 36.98 -19.42
CA LYS A 58 -17.72 35.99 -20.21
C LYS A 58 -16.43 36.54 -20.85
N LYS A 59 -16.35 37.85 -21.10
CA LYS A 59 -15.17 38.52 -21.69
C LYS A 59 -14.03 38.75 -20.69
N THR A 60 -14.27 38.52 -19.40
CA THR A 60 -13.26 38.75 -18.34
C THR A 60 -12.23 37.61 -18.23
N GLY A 61 -12.52 36.44 -18.78
CA GLY A 61 -11.62 35.28 -18.76
C GLY A 61 -11.54 34.53 -17.42
N PHE A 62 -12.37 34.89 -16.44
CA PHE A 62 -12.42 34.23 -15.12
C PHE A 62 -13.29 32.96 -15.14
N PRO A 63 -12.97 31.94 -14.33
CA PRO A 63 -13.80 30.75 -14.20
C PRO A 63 -15.14 31.10 -13.52
N LEU A 64 -16.25 30.85 -14.21
CA LEU A 64 -17.62 31.14 -13.75
C LEU A 64 -18.40 29.81 -13.71
N CYS A 65 -18.96 29.45 -12.55
CA CYS A 65 -19.94 28.36 -12.45
C CYS A 65 -21.36 28.91 -12.54
N MET A 66 -22.15 28.39 -13.47
CA MET A 66 -23.58 28.69 -13.60
C MET A 66 -24.41 27.67 -12.82
N GLY A 67 -25.31 28.15 -11.96
CA GLY A 67 -26.37 27.37 -11.34
C GLY A 67 -27.73 27.99 -11.62
N SER A 68 -28.75 27.18 -11.91
CA SER A 68 -30.14 27.61 -11.95
C SER A 68 -30.87 27.08 -10.72
N LEU A 69 -31.37 27.98 -9.87
CA LEU A 69 -32.25 27.61 -8.77
C LEU A 69 -33.69 27.66 -9.29
N SER A 70 -34.34 26.50 -9.38
CA SER A 70 -35.80 26.41 -9.48
C SER A 70 -36.32 25.91 -8.14
N PRO A 71 -37.36 26.54 -7.56
CA PRO A 71 -37.99 26.03 -6.35
C PRO A 71 -38.82 24.79 -6.73
N GLY A 72 -38.14 23.64 -6.81
CA GLY A 72 -38.74 22.34 -7.12
C GLY A 72 -38.49 21.36 -5.97
N ASN A 73 -39.58 20.80 -5.44
CA ASN A 73 -39.56 19.70 -4.48
C ASN A 73 -38.96 18.44 -5.12
N ASP A 74 -37.66 18.21 -5.04
CA ASP A 74 -37.09 16.91 -5.34
C ASP A 74 -35.99 16.49 -4.36
N LYS A 75 -36.02 15.21 -4.01
CA LYS A 75 -35.31 14.54 -2.91
C LYS A 75 -33.80 14.41 -3.07
N GLU A 76 -33.17 15.06 -4.03
CA GLU A 76 -31.72 15.04 -4.22
C GLU A 76 -31.29 16.43 -4.70
N GLY A 77 -30.61 17.22 -3.85
CA GLY A 77 -30.15 18.54 -4.31
C GLY A 77 -29.40 19.36 -3.28
N ILE A 78 -30.09 19.95 -2.30
CA ILE A 78 -29.48 20.96 -1.42
C ILE A 78 -30.13 20.86 -0.03
N THR A 79 -29.32 20.70 1.03
CA THR A 79 -29.83 20.69 2.42
C THR A 79 -29.60 22.03 3.11
N SER A 80 -30.59 22.91 2.90
CA SER A 80 -30.96 24.15 3.62
C SER A 80 -30.36 25.49 3.18
N PHE A 81 -31.25 26.51 3.19
CA PHE A 81 -31.02 27.95 3.06
C PHE A 81 -31.43 28.63 4.38
N SER A 82 -30.79 29.74 4.75
CA SER A 82 -31.34 30.72 5.71
C SER A 82 -30.86 32.13 5.34
N VAL A 83 -31.79 33.08 5.26
CA VAL A 83 -31.54 34.47 4.90
C VAL A 83 -31.70 35.32 6.17
N ILE A 84 -30.66 36.09 6.53
CA ILE A 84 -30.75 37.18 7.53
C ILE A 84 -30.72 38.48 6.74
N PRO A 85 -31.72 39.38 6.88
CA PRO A 85 -31.73 40.63 6.13
C PRO A 85 -30.73 41.61 6.76
N ALA A 86 -29.80 42.11 5.95
CA ALA A 86 -29.08 43.34 6.25
C ALA A 86 -29.29 44.30 5.09
N GLU A 87 -29.83 45.47 5.41
CA GLU A 87 -29.87 46.61 4.51
C GLU A 87 -28.44 46.87 3.99
N ALA A 88 -28.34 47.12 2.67
CA ALA A 88 -27.12 47.19 1.88
C ALA A 88 -26.48 45.85 1.46
N GLY A 89 -27.20 45.10 0.61
CA GLY A 89 -26.65 44.62 -0.67
C GLY A 89 -25.58 43.52 -0.68
N ILE A 90 -25.29 42.85 0.45
CA ILE A 90 -24.48 41.62 0.44
C ILE A 90 -25.17 40.58 1.34
N HIS A 91 -25.63 39.50 0.71
CA HIS A 91 -26.22 38.33 1.37
C HIS A 91 -25.15 37.24 1.50
N SER A 92 -24.86 36.76 2.71
CA SER A 92 -24.08 35.54 2.90
C SER A 92 -25.01 34.32 2.91
N LEU A 93 -24.75 33.38 2.01
CA LEU A 93 -25.50 32.14 1.87
C LEU A 93 -24.63 30.96 2.29
N LYS A 94 -25.14 30.09 3.15
CA LYS A 94 -24.49 28.82 3.51
C LYS A 94 -25.19 27.69 2.76
N VAL A 95 -24.51 27.08 1.79
CA VAL A 95 -25.02 25.96 0.99
C VAL A 95 -24.33 24.68 1.46
N ASN A 96 -25.10 23.62 1.74
CA ASN A 96 -24.55 22.31 2.05
C ASN A 96 -24.89 21.34 0.91
N PHE A 97 -23.87 20.73 0.32
CA PHE A 97 -24.00 19.71 -0.72
C PHE A 97 -24.32 18.35 -0.10
N SER A 98 -25.03 17.51 -0.86
CA SER A 98 -25.10 16.08 -0.53
C SER A 98 -23.75 15.43 -0.74
N ASP A 99 -23.41 14.41 0.04
CA ASP A 99 -22.12 13.71 -0.10
C ASP A 99 -21.94 13.10 -1.50
N LYS A 100 -23.01 12.69 -2.18
CA LYS A 100 -22.89 12.19 -3.56
C LYS A 100 -22.41 13.29 -4.51
N LEU A 101 -23.01 14.48 -4.42
CA LEU A 101 -22.68 15.60 -5.29
C LEU A 101 -21.26 16.14 -5.03
N ALA A 102 -20.83 16.15 -3.76
CA ALA A 102 -19.45 16.45 -3.41
C ALA A 102 -18.47 15.41 -4.00
N GLY A 103 -18.83 14.12 -3.94
CA GLY A 103 -18.05 13.05 -4.58
C GLY A 103 -17.94 13.21 -6.10
N ASP A 104 -19.07 13.50 -6.77
CA ASP A 104 -19.12 13.76 -8.22
C ASP A 104 -18.21 14.92 -8.62
N TYR A 105 -18.18 15.98 -7.80
CA TYR A 105 -17.30 17.11 -8.01
C TYR A 105 -15.81 16.70 -7.97
N TYR A 106 -15.36 16.11 -6.86
CA TYR A 106 -13.95 15.76 -6.69
C TYR A 106 -13.46 14.76 -7.75
N ASP A 107 -14.33 13.85 -8.19
CA ASP A 107 -14.04 12.95 -9.29
C ASP A 107 -13.92 13.68 -10.64
N ASP A 108 -14.71 14.72 -10.91
CA ASP A 108 -14.53 15.58 -12.11
C ASP A 108 -13.18 16.30 -12.08
N VAL A 109 -12.75 16.78 -10.89
CA VAL A 109 -11.45 17.44 -10.71
C VAL A 109 -10.30 16.53 -11.12
N VAL A 110 -10.30 15.34 -10.57
CA VAL A 110 -9.33 14.29 -10.84
C VAL A 110 -9.22 14.03 -12.34
N ASN A 111 -10.36 13.83 -13.00
CA ASN A 111 -10.36 13.35 -14.38
C ASN A 111 -10.11 14.46 -15.42
N ASN A 112 -10.44 15.71 -15.11
CA ASN A 112 -10.44 16.79 -16.10
C ASN A 112 -9.45 17.92 -15.82
N PHE A 113 -8.82 17.97 -14.65
CA PHE A 113 -8.04 19.14 -14.21
C PHE A 113 -6.71 18.85 -13.52
N ASP A 114 -6.14 17.68 -13.80
CA ASP A 114 -4.87 17.25 -13.17
C ASP A 114 -4.99 17.22 -11.64
N GLY A 115 -6.16 16.77 -11.14
CA GLY A 115 -6.39 16.59 -9.72
C GLY A 115 -5.43 15.57 -9.13
N GLY A 116 -4.89 15.87 -7.96
CA GLY A 116 -3.87 15.08 -7.29
C GLY A 116 -4.46 13.89 -6.53
N LEU A 117 -3.61 13.31 -5.69
CA LEU A 117 -3.99 12.23 -4.77
C LEU A 117 -5.06 12.71 -3.79
N THR A 118 -4.95 13.93 -3.27
CA THR A 118 -5.89 14.51 -2.30
C THR A 118 -7.32 14.54 -2.83
N GLU A 119 -7.52 14.96 -4.07
CA GLU A 119 -8.85 15.01 -4.68
C GLU A 119 -9.45 13.61 -4.89
N HIS A 120 -8.62 12.59 -5.16
CA HIS A 120 -9.11 11.20 -5.18
C HIS A 120 -9.58 10.73 -3.80
N GLU A 121 -8.86 11.10 -2.74
CA GLU A 121 -9.24 10.72 -1.37
C GLU A 121 -10.54 11.39 -0.92
N GLU A 122 -10.71 12.66 -1.27
CA GLU A 122 -11.93 13.42 -1.01
C GLU A 122 -13.13 12.83 -1.77
N ALA A 123 -12.95 12.51 -3.06
CA ALA A 123 -13.97 11.81 -3.85
C ALA A 123 -14.37 10.49 -3.17
N PHE A 124 -13.38 9.68 -2.77
CA PHE A 124 -13.63 8.43 -2.07
C PHE A 124 -14.41 8.63 -0.77
N TYR A 125 -13.99 9.58 0.07
CA TYR A 125 -14.64 9.88 1.35
C TYR A 125 -16.12 10.20 1.18
N HIS A 126 -16.43 11.10 0.25
CA HIS A 126 -17.78 11.54 -0.03
C HIS A 126 -18.63 10.43 -0.65
N TYR A 127 -18.13 9.70 -1.65
CA TYR A 127 -18.83 8.55 -2.19
C TYR A 127 -19.07 7.45 -1.15
N HIS A 128 -18.10 7.18 -0.27
CA HIS A 128 -18.23 6.23 0.82
C HIS A 128 -19.36 6.61 1.79
N LYS A 129 -19.43 7.88 2.19
CA LYS A 129 -20.50 8.41 3.05
C LYS A 129 -21.87 8.35 2.36
N ALA A 130 -21.92 8.60 1.06
CA ALA A 130 -23.11 8.46 0.22
C ALA A 130 -23.45 7.00 -0.17
N ARG A 131 -22.57 6.03 0.14
CA ARG A 131 -22.69 4.60 -0.22
C ARG A 131 -22.82 4.34 -1.73
N VAL A 132 -22.12 5.11 -2.56
CA VAL A 132 -22.10 4.94 -4.03
C VAL A 132 -21.14 3.79 -4.40
N LYS A 133 -21.65 2.56 -4.38
CA LYS A 133 -20.85 1.32 -4.49
C LYS A 133 -19.88 1.29 -5.68
N GLU A 134 -20.35 1.64 -6.88
CA GLU A 134 -19.55 1.58 -8.10
C GLU A 134 -18.31 2.49 -8.01
N LYS A 135 -18.52 3.75 -7.62
CA LYS A 135 -17.44 4.74 -7.45
C LYS A 135 -16.47 4.39 -6.34
N ILE A 136 -16.98 3.86 -5.22
CA ILE A 136 -16.14 3.38 -4.11
C ILE A 136 -15.24 2.24 -4.58
N ASN A 137 -15.78 1.29 -5.35
CA ASN A 137 -15.00 0.16 -5.84
C ASN A 137 -13.89 0.62 -6.79
N GLU A 138 -14.22 1.51 -7.72
CA GLU A 138 -13.28 2.07 -8.69
C GLU A 138 -12.16 2.89 -8.01
N ILE A 139 -12.54 3.94 -7.27
CA ILE A 139 -11.59 4.87 -6.66
C ILE A 139 -10.83 4.17 -5.52
N GLY A 140 -11.52 3.34 -4.74
CA GLY A 140 -10.92 2.56 -3.67
C GLY A 140 -9.89 1.55 -4.17
N SER A 141 -10.09 0.92 -5.33
CA SER A 141 -9.08 0.04 -5.94
C SER A 141 -7.81 0.82 -6.33
N ARG A 142 -7.97 2.01 -6.92
CA ARG A 142 -6.85 2.89 -7.26
C ARG A 142 -6.07 3.35 -6.03
N LEU A 143 -6.75 3.85 -5.00
CA LEU A 143 -6.13 4.29 -3.75
C LEU A 143 -5.45 3.14 -3.00
N SER A 144 -6.11 1.99 -2.92
CA SER A 144 -5.54 0.78 -2.30
C SER A 144 -4.23 0.38 -2.96
N ARG A 145 -4.21 0.34 -4.30
CA ARG A 145 -2.99 0.05 -5.07
C ARG A 145 -1.91 1.09 -4.85
N TYR A 146 -2.24 2.38 -4.98
CA TYR A 146 -1.28 3.47 -4.81
C TYR A 146 -0.58 3.40 -3.45
N TYR A 147 -1.36 3.26 -2.38
CA TYR A 147 -0.82 3.20 -1.03
C TYR A 147 -0.06 1.91 -0.75
N TYR A 148 -0.50 0.79 -1.32
CA TYR A 148 0.22 -0.48 -1.20
C TYR A 148 1.58 -0.42 -1.91
N ASP A 149 1.61 0.06 -3.17
CA ASP A 149 2.83 0.18 -3.97
C ASP A 149 3.80 1.20 -3.35
N SER A 150 3.28 2.21 -2.63
CA SER A 150 4.06 3.17 -1.85
C SER A 150 4.50 2.66 -0.46
N SER A 151 4.23 1.39 -0.13
CA SER A 151 4.50 0.78 1.19
C SER A 151 3.82 1.46 2.38
N LEU A 152 2.75 2.24 2.13
CA LEU A 152 1.93 2.90 3.14
C LEU A 152 0.76 1.99 3.52
N TYR A 153 1.09 0.82 4.09
CA TYR A 153 0.13 -0.27 4.28
C TYR A 153 -1.06 0.07 5.18
N SER A 154 -0.91 1.00 6.14
CA SER A 154 -2.04 1.45 6.98
C SER A 154 -3.08 2.22 6.17
N ALA A 155 -2.65 3.05 5.23
CA ALA A 155 -3.56 3.76 4.34
C ALA A 155 -4.19 2.79 3.34
N ALA A 156 -3.39 1.90 2.75
CA ALA A 156 -3.90 0.85 1.87
C ALA A 156 -4.96 -0.02 2.57
N PHE A 157 -4.72 -0.40 3.84
CA PHE A 157 -5.66 -1.15 4.65
C PHE A 157 -6.97 -0.40 4.86
N HIS A 158 -6.89 0.90 5.15
CA HIS A 158 -8.07 1.74 5.33
C HIS A 158 -8.99 1.70 4.09
N TYR A 159 -8.44 1.96 2.91
CA TYR A 159 -9.23 1.93 1.66
C TYR A 159 -9.72 0.52 1.33
N CYS A 160 -8.86 -0.49 1.44
CA CYS A 160 -9.24 -1.87 1.17
C CYS A 160 -10.42 -2.32 2.06
N LYS A 161 -10.32 -2.03 3.35
CA LYS A 161 -11.33 -2.38 4.36
C LYS A 161 -12.63 -1.63 4.12
N ALA A 162 -12.58 -0.33 3.82
CA ALA A 162 -13.76 0.47 3.53
C ALA A 162 -14.53 -0.05 2.30
N VAL A 163 -13.83 -0.39 1.22
CA VAL A 163 -14.45 -1.01 0.04
C VAL A 163 -15.04 -2.38 0.38
N TYR A 164 -14.29 -3.22 1.10
CA TYR A 164 -14.73 -4.57 1.48
C TYR A 164 -15.92 -4.58 2.44
N GLU A 165 -15.99 -3.65 3.39
CA GLU A 165 -17.12 -3.56 4.34
C GLU A 165 -18.45 -3.25 3.63
N LEU A 166 -18.41 -2.50 2.53
CA LEU A 166 -19.60 -2.11 1.78
C LEU A 166 -19.97 -3.11 0.66
N LEU A 167 -18.99 -3.72 0.00
CA LEU A 167 -19.20 -4.59 -1.17
C LEU A 167 -18.95 -6.08 -0.90
N GLY A 168 -18.24 -6.44 0.17
CA GLY A 168 -17.85 -7.83 0.44
C GLY A 168 -17.08 -8.45 -0.73
N LEU A 169 -17.52 -9.61 -1.22
CA LEU A 169 -16.89 -10.29 -2.36
C LEU A 169 -17.20 -9.65 -3.73
N GLU A 170 -18.08 -8.63 -3.78
CA GLU A 170 -18.29 -7.81 -4.98
C GLU A 170 -17.20 -6.75 -5.16
N SER A 171 -16.31 -6.58 -4.18
CA SER A 171 -15.13 -5.73 -4.31
C SER A 171 -14.24 -6.16 -5.46
N ASP A 172 -13.53 -5.19 -6.04
CA ASP A 172 -12.52 -5.44 -7.04
C ASP A 172 -11.48 -6.46 -6.56
N LEU A 173 -11.03 -7.34 -7.46
CA LEU A 173 -10.15 -8.44 -7.08
C LEU A 173 -8.79 -7.94 -6.59
N HIS A 174 -8.33 -6.76 -7.06
CA HIS A 174 -7.12 -6.15 -6.53
C HIS A 174 -7.31 -5.72 -5.08
N VAL A 175 -8.45 -5.12 -4.74
CA VAL A 175 -8.79 -4.75 -3.36
C VAL A 175 -8.78 -5.97 -2.44
N LEU A 176 -9.43 -7.06 -2.84
CA LEU A 176 -9.45 -8.30 -2.05
C LEU A 176 -8.05 -8.89 -1.89
N ASN A 177 -7.24 -8.85 -2.95
CA ASN A 177 -5.86 -9.32 -2.90
C ASN A 177 -5.00 -8.48 -1.96
N TYR A 178 -5.04 -7.14 -2.07
CA TYR A 178 -4.31 -6.23 -1.20
C TYR A 178 -4.76 -6.35 0.26
N LEU A 179 -6.07 -6.48 0.50
CA LEU A 179 -6.59 -6.70 1.85
C LEU A 179 -6.02 -7.99 2.46
N GLY A 180 -6.02 -9.09 1.71
CA GLY A 180 -5.43 -10.34 2.16
C GLY A 180 -3.92 -10.24 2.45
N LEU A 181 -3.16 -9.57 1.58
CA LEU A 181 -1.72 -9.35 1.76
C LEU A 181 -1.41 -8.48 2.98
N ILE A 182 -2.19 -7.42 3.20
CA ILE A 182 -2.00 -6.54 4.37
C ILE A 182 -2.42 -7.24 5.67
N LEU A 183 -3.49 -8.04 5.65
CA LEU A 183 -3.86 -8.86 6.81
C LEU A 183 -2.74 -9.86 7.16
N GLN A 184 -2.11 -10.47 6.16
CA GLN A 184 -0.94 -11.31 6.37
C GLN A 184 0.22 -10.51 6.98
N LEU A 185 0.48 -9.30 6.52
CA LEU A 185 1.49 -8.40 7.09
C LEU A 185 1.17 -8.03 8.56
N TYR A 186 -0.11 -7.86 8.89
CA TYR A 186 -0.57 -7.61 10.27
C TYR A 186 -0.73 -8.88 11.11
N CYS A 187 -0.24 -10.03 10.62
CA CYS A 187 -0.30 -11.33 11.26
C CYS A 187 -1.73 -11.85 11.52
N ASP A 188 -2.76 -11.29 10.86
CA ASP A 188 -4.10 -11.86 10.82
C ASP A 188 -4.19 -12.90 9.70
N LEU A 189 -3.53 -14.04 9.95
CA LEU A 189 -3.43 -15.15 8.99
C LEU A 189 -4.79 -15.79 8.71
N ASP A 190 -5.70 -15.81 9.68
CA ASP A 190 -7.03 -16.41 9.51
C ASP A 190 -7.95 -15.51 8.67
N GLY A 191 -7.90 -14.20 8.90
CA GLY A 191 -8.59 -13.21 8.06
C GLY A 191 -8.08 -13.23 6.62
N ALA A 192 -6.77 -13.22 6.43
CA ALA A 192 -6.14 -13.31 5.11
C ALA A 192 -6.53 -14.61 4.39
N LEU A 193 -6.43 -15.76 5.07
CA LEU A 193 -6.77 -17.06 4.49
C LEU A 193 -8.24 -17.13 4.07
N LYS A 194 -9.16 -16.60 4.89
CA LYS A 194 -10.59 -16.56 4.58
C LYS A 194 -10.85 -15.79 3.29
N ILE A 195 -10.24 -14.61 3.12
CA ILE A 195 -10.40 -13.81 1.91
C ILE A 195 -9.84 -14.57 0.70
N PHE A 196 -8.61 -15.06 0.77
CA PHE A 196 -7.97 -15.71 -0.36
C PHE A 196 -8.68 -17.00 -0.79
N LEU A 197 -9.24 -17.79 0.13
CA LEU A 197 -10.02 -18.98 -0.21
C LEU A 197 -11.31 -18.65 -0.96
N GLU A 198 -11.97 -17.52 -0.66
CA GLU A 198 -13.13 -17.09 -1.44
C GLU A 198 -12.71 -16.50 -2.80
N VAL A 199 -11.61 -15.73 -2.83
CA VAL A 199 -11.06 -15.18 -4.08
C VAL A 199 -10.63 -16.30 -5.04
N GLU A 200 -10.03 -17.38 -4.54
CA GLU A 200 -9.64 -18.56 -5.36
C GLU A 200 -10.83 -19.13 -6.13
N LYS A 201 -11.98 -19.30 -5.46
CA LYS A 201 -13.21 -19.78 -6.12
C LYS A 201 -13.67 -18.82 -7.22
N ILE A 202 -13.59 -17.51 -6.99
CA ILE A 202 -13.99 -16.49 -7.96
C ILE A 202 -13.05 -16.50 -9.17
N THR A 203 -11.73 -16.48 -8.96
CA THR A 203 -10.75 -16.47 -10.06
C THR A 203 -10.83 -17.73 -10.90
N LYS A 204 -11.04 -18.88 -10.25
CA LYS A 204 -11.24 -20.17 -10.90
C LYS A 204 -12.51 -20.22 -11.74
N ALA A 205 -13.63 -19.71 -11.22
CA ALA A 205 -14.89 -19.63 -11.96
C ALA A 205 -14.79 -18.69 -13.18
N LYS A 206 -14.01 -17.60 -13.06
CA LYS A 206 -13.71 -16.69 -14.18
C LYS A 206 -12.71 -17.25 -15.20
N GLY A 207 -11.98 -18.31 -14.84
CA GLY A 207 -10.92 -18.88 -15.68
C GLY A 207 -9.66 -18.00 -15.78
N ASP A 208 -9.48 -17.04 -14.87
CA ASP A 208 -8.28 -16.22 -14.81
C ASP A 208 -7.15 -16.99 -14.12
N LYS A 209 -6.43 -17.78 -14.92
CA LYS A 209 -5.33 -18.62 -14.43
C LYS A 209 -4.19 -17.83 -13.81
N GLN A 210 -3.99 -16.57 -14.23
CA GLN A 210 -2.92 -15.74 -13.70
C GLN A 210 -3.24 -15.31 -12.27
N GLN A 211 -4.45 -14.79 -12.05
CA GLN A 211 -4.90 -14.41 -10.72
C GLN A 211 -5.08 -15.64 -9.82
N GLU A 212 -5.67 -16.73 -10.33
CA GLU A 212 -5.82 -17.98 -9.58
C GLU A 212 -4.45 -18.49 -9.08
N GLY A 213 -3.43 -18.53 -9.94
CA GLY A 213 -2.08 -18.94 -9.55
C GLY A 213 -1.46 -18.04 -8.47
N ALA A 214 -1.65 -16.72 -8.57
CA ALA A 214 -1.16 -15.78 -7.55
C ALA A 214 -1.83 -15.99 -6.19
N ILE A 215 -3.16 -16.18 -6.18
CA ILE A 215 -3.93 -16.40 -4.95
C ILE A 215 -3.59 -17.74 -4.30
N LEU A 216 -3.44 -18.80 -5.10
CA LEU A 216 -2.96 -20.10 -4.60
C LEU A 216 -1.56 -19.97 -3.97
N SER A 217 -0.67 -19.16 -4.54
CA SER A 217 0.65 -18.90 -3.97
C SER A 217 0.56 -18.20 -2.60
N ASN A 218 -0.32 -17.20 -2.47
CA ASN A 218 -0.55 -16.50 -1.20
C ASN A 218 -1.14 -17.44 -0.13
N ILE A 219 -2.12 -18.27 -0.49
CA ILE A 219 -2.69 -19.29 0.41
C ILE A 219 -1.59 -20.25 0.89
N GLY A 220 -0.74 -20.70 -0.04
CA GLY A 220 0.38 -21.59 0.28
C GLY A 220 1.37 -20.96 1.25
N GLN A 221 1.69 -19.68 1.09
CA GLN A 221 2.53 -18.93 2.03
C GLN A 221 1.89 -18.81 3.42
N ILE A 222 0.59 -18.58 3.52
CA ILE A 222 -0.10 -18.52 4.81
C ILE A 222 -0.02 -19.88 5.53
N TYR A 223 -0.29 -20.98 4.84
CA TYR A 223 -0.14 -22.31 5.44
C TYR A 223 1.31 -22.61 5.85
N HIS A 224 2.28 -22.14 5.08
CA HIS A 224 3.70 -22.25 5.43
C HIS A 224 4.00 -21.56 6.76
N VAL A 225 3.56 -20.31 6.94
CA VAL A 225 3.72 -19.55 8.20
C VAL A 225 2.99 -20.24 9.36
N LYS A 226 1.82 -20.85 9.11
CA LYS A 226 1.07 -21.62 10.12
C LYS A 226 1.70 -22.98 10.45
N GLY A 227 2.75 -23.40 9.73
CA GLY A 227 3.41 -24.69 9.92
C GLY A 227 2.70 -25.89 9.29
N ASP A 228 1.61 -25.68 8.55
CA ASP A 228 0.95 -26.73 7.77
C ASP A 228 1.63 -26.87 6.40
N TYR A 229 2.78 -27.53 6.42
CA TYR A 229 3.63 -27.69 5.24
C TYR A 229 2.99 -28.51 4.12
N ASP A 230 2.08 -29.43 4.44
CA ASP A 230 1.46 -30.28 3.44
C ASP A 230 0.38 -29.52 2.67
N SER A 231 -0.45 -28.72 3.35
CA SER A 231 -1.35 -27.77 2.70
C SER A 231 -0.57 -26.73 1.91
N ALA A 232 0.50 -26.17 2.47
CA ALA A 232 1.35 -25.20 1.78
C ALA A 232 1.89 -25.73 0.46
N LEU A 233 2.47 -26.95 0.47
CA LEU A 233 2.98 -27.61 -0.74
C LEU A 233 1.87 -27.86 -1.76
N LYS A 234 0.69 -28.32 -1.33
CA LYS A 234 -0.45 -28.54 -2.23
C LYS A 234 -0.80 -27.27 -3.01
N TYR A 235 -1.03 -26.16 -2.31
CA TYR A 235 -1.40 -24.88 -2.92
C TYR A 235 -0.30 -24.30 -3.81
N LEU A 236 0.97 -24.37 -3.38
CA LEU A 236 2.10 -23.90 -4.19
C LEU A 236 2.34 -24.76 -5.44
N LEU A 237 2.15 -26.07 -5.36
CA LEU A 237 2.27 -26.95 -6.53
C LEU A 237 1.14 -26.72 -7.54
N ASP A 238 -0.08 -26.46 -7.06
CA ASP A 238 -1.20 -26.07 -7.92
C ASP A 238 -0.95 -24.69 -8.58
N SER A 239 -0.44 -23.72 -7.83
CA SER A 239 0.03 -22.42 -8.36
C SER A 239 1.09 -22.60 -9.45
N LEU A 240 2.14 -23.39 -9.18
CA LEU A 240 3.22 -23.68 -10.12
C LEU A 240 2.72 -24.37 -11.40
N LYS A 241 1.70 -25.22 -11.29
CA LYS A 241 1.08 -25.88 -12.44
C LYS A 241 0.36 -24.86 -13.33
N LEU A 242 -0.35 -23.90 -12.74
CA LEU A 242 -1.03 -22.85 -13.50
C LEU A 242 -0.03 -21.88 -14.14
N SER A 243 0.98 -21.43 -13.40
CA SER A 243 2.01 -20.50 -13.91
C SER A 243 2.76 -21.10 -15.10
N LYS A 244 3.08 -22.40 -15.06
CA LYS A 244 3.65 -23.13 -16.20
C LYS A 244 2.73 -23.18 -17.42
N GLN A 245 1.42 -23.36 -17.23
CA GLN A 245 0.46 -23.37 -18.36
C GLN A 245 0.39 -22.03 -19.08
N ILE A 246 0.60 -20.93 -18.37
CA ILE A 246 0.58 -19.57 -18.93
C ILE A 246 1.98 -19.04 -19.24
N ASN A 247 3.03 -19.86 -19.12
CA ASN A 247 4.44 -19.49 -19.32
C ASN A 247 4.90 -18.31 -18.44
N ASN A 248 4.36 -18.17 -17.23
CA ASN A 248 4.76 -17.12 -16.28
C ASN A 248 6.03 -17.53 -15.51
N LYS A 249 7.18 -17.44 -16.18
CA LYS A 249 8.49 -17.79 -15.59
C LYS A 249 8.84 -16.97 -14.34
N LYS A 250 8.38 -15.72 -14.26
CA LYS A 250 8.57 -14.87 -13.08
C LYS A 250 7.80 -15.44 -11.88
N GLY A 251 6.52 -15.78 -12.08
CA GLY A 251 5.70 -16.44 -11.06
C GLY A 251 6.22 -17.83 -10.66
N ASP A 252 6.77 -18.58 -11.62
CA ASP A 252 7.43 -19.86 -11.34
C ASP A 252 8.58 -19.68 -10.35
N GLY A 253 9.49 -18.71 -10.57
CA GLY A 253 10.66 -18.49 -9.71
C GLY A 253 10.29 -18.24 -8.24
N VAL A 254 9.32 -17.36 -7.99
CA VAL A 254 8.83 -17.09 -6.63
C VAL A 254 8.24 -18.35 -5.99
N THR A 255 7.38 -19.07 -6.71
CA THR A 255 6.69 -20.26 -6.21
C THR A 255 7.67 -21.40 -5.94
N LEU A 256 8.66 -21.60 -6.82
CA LEU A 256 9.72 -22.60 -6.67
C LEU A 256 10.57 -22.32 -5.42
N ASN A 257 10.89 -21.06 -5.11
CA ASN A 257 11.59 -20.71 -3.87
C ASN A 257 10.78 -21.05 -2.63
N ASN A 258 9.48 -20.73 -2.62
CA ASN A 258 8.60 -21.05 -1.49
C ASN A 258 8.49 -22.56 -1.26
N ILE A 259 8.36 -23.36 -2.34
CA ILE A 259 8.38 -24.82 -2.25
C ILE A 259 9.74 -25.30 -1.71
N GLY A 260 10.84 -24.75 -2.22
CA GLY A 260 12.18 -25.09 -1.78
C GLY A 260 12.39 -24.83 -0.29
N GLU A 261 11.89 -23.71 0.22
CA GLU A 261 11.96 -23.35 1.63
C GLU A 261 11.19 -24.33 2.51
N ILE A 262 9.99 -24.75 2.10
CA ILE A 262 9.23 -25.77 2.84
C ILE A 262 10.01 -27.08 2.91
N TYR A 263 10.61 -27.53 1.81
CA TYR A 263 11.45 -28.74 1.83
C TYR A 263 12.70 -28.58 2.71
N ARG A 264 13.31 -27.39 2.74
CA ARG A 264 14.44 -27.08 3.63
C ARG A 264 14.03 -27.22 5.10
N VAL A 265 12.89 -26.66 5.49
CA VAL A 265 12.36 -26.75 6.85
C VAL A 265 11.99 -28.20 7.22
N LYS A 266 11.49 -28.99 6.25
CA LYS A 266 11.25 -30.44 6.41
C LYS A 266 12.53 -31.29 6.45
N GLY A 267 13.72 -30.69 6.21
CA GLY A 267 15.01 -31.38 6.18
C GLY A 267 15.32 -32.12 4.87
N ASP A 268 14.45 -32.04 3.86
CA ASP A 268 14.71 -32.60 2.53
C ASP A 268 15.51 -31.57 1.70
N TYR A 269 16.79 -31.47 2.01
CA TYR A 269 17.70 -30.55 1.33
C TYR A 269 17.89 -30.88 -0.15
N TYR A 270 17.66 -32.12 -0.59
CA TYR A 270 17.78 -32.50 -1.98
C TYR A 270 16.64 -31.88 -2.81
N SER A 271 15.40 -32.07 -2.37
CA SER A 271 14.23 -31.45 -3.00
C SER A 271 14.32 -29.93 -2.93
N ALA A 272 14.72 -29.38 -1.78
CA ALA A 272 14.90 -27.93 -1.61
C ALA A 272 15.86 -27.34 -2.66
N LEU A 273 17.06 -27.92 -2.82
CA LEU A 273 18.05 -27.48 -3.81
C LEU A 273 17.55 -27.65 -5.24
N LYS A 274 16.79 -28.71 -5.54
CA LYS A 274 16.22 -28.93 -6.87
C LYS A 274 15.28 -27.78 -7.25
N TYR A 275 14.32 -27.46 -6.39
CA TYR A 275 13.35 -26.38 -6.65
C TYR A 275 14.03 -25.01 -6.71
N MET A 276 14.96 -24.70 -5.80
CA MET A 276 15.69 -23.42 -5.84
C MET A 276 16.63 -23.29 -7.04
N ARG A 277 17.21 -24.39 -7.55
CA ARG A 277 18.00 -24.35 -8.80
C ARG A 277 17.12 -24.10 -10.02
N ASP A 278 15.93 -24.69 -10.06
CA ASP A 278 14.94 -24.38 -11.12
C ASP A 278 14.51 -22.91 -11.05
N SER A 279 14.29 -22.36 -9.85
CA SER A 279 14.03 -20.93 -9.62
C SER A 279 15.16 -20.05 -10.15
N LEU A 280 16.41 -20.37 -9.78
CA LEU A 280 17.60 -19.63 -10.18
C LEU A 280 17.80 -19.64 -11.70
N LYS A 281 17.51 -20.79 -12.33
CA LYS A 281 17.54 -20.91 -13.79
C LYS A 281 16.51 -19.98 -14.43
N ASN A 282 15.27 -20.00 -13.94
CA ASN A 282 14.21 -19.16 -14.46
C ASN A 282 14.54 -17.66 -14.31
N SER A 283 15.02 -17.22 -13.14
CA SER A 283 15.38 -15.82 -12.90
C SER A 283 16.52 -15.37 -13.82
N LYS A 284 17.55 -16.21 -14.01
CA LYS A 284 18.64 -15.95 -14.97
C LYS A 284 18.14 -15.86 -16.41
N GLU A 285 17.23 -16.75 -16.83
CA GLU A 285 16.68 -16.76 -18.19
C GLU A 285 15.87 -15.50 -18.53
N ILE A 286 15.13 -14.95 -17.56
CA ILE A 286 14.32 -13.74 -17.78
C ILE A 286 15.03 -12.44 -17.39
N GLY A 287 16.26 -12.52 -16.87
CA GLY A 287 17.03 -11.36 -16.38
C GLY A 287 16.50 -10.74 -15.09
N ASP A 288 15.74 -11.48 -14.28
CA ASP A 288 15.23 -11.02 -12.98
C ASP A 288 16.33 -11.12 -11.92
N LYS A 289 17.17 -10.09 -11.87
CA LYS A 289 18.29 -9.99 -10.94
C LYS A 289 17.85 -9.96 -9.47
N GLN A 290 16.70 -9.35 -9.19
CA GLN A 290 16.15 -9.30 -7.84
C GLN A 290 15.84 -10.73 -7.34
N GLN A 291 15.13 -11.52 -8.15
CA GLN A 291 14.80 -12.91 -7.80
C GLN A 291 16.05 -13.81 -7.80
N GLU A 292 17.03 -13.54 -8.66
CA GLU A 292 18.32 -14.25 -8.67
C GLU A 292 19.03 -14.11 -7.31
N GLY A 293 19.17 -12.88 -6.79
CA GLY A 293 19.76 -12.61 -5.48
C GLY A 293 19.04 -13.35 -4.35
N ILE A 294 17.71 -13.19 -4.27
CA ILE A 294 16.87 -13.88 -3.26
C ILE A 294 17.08 -15.39 -3.30
N THR A 295 17.10 -15.98 -4.50
CA THR A 295 17.27 -17.43 -4.66
C THR A 295 18.64 -17.92 -4.21
N LEU A 296 19.70 -17.17 -4.53
CA LEU A 296 21.07 -17.49 -4.09
C LEU A 296 21.18 -17.42 -2.57
N ASN A 297 20.62 -16.38 -1.94
CA ASN A 297 20.54 -16.30 -0.48
C ASN A 297 19.82 -17.52 0.10
N ASN A 298 18.68 -17.93 -0.45
CA ASN A 298 17.94 -19.08 0.07
C ASN A 298 18.68 -20.42 -0.13
N ILE A 299 19.41 -20.59 -1.24
CA ILE A 299 20.29 -21.75 -1.45
C ILE A 299 21.36 -21.81 -0.37
N SER A 300 21.92 -20.65 0.03
CA SER A 300 22.94 -20.61 1.08
C SER A 300 22.43 -21.14 2.43
N LEU A 301 21.17 -20.86 2.78
CA LEU A 301 20.54 -21.37 4.00
C LEU A 301 20.43 -22.90 4.01
N ILE A 302 20.35 -23.54 2.84
CA ILE A 302 20.39 -24.99 2.73
C ILE A 302 21.81 -25.52 3.01
N TYR A 303 22.83 -24.88 2.45
CA TYR A 303 24.21 -25.27 2.69
C TYR A 303 24.67 -25.01 4.14
N ASP A 304 24.21 -23.90 4.73
CA ASP A 304 24.38 -23.61 6.15
C ASP A 304 23.75 -24.69 7.05
N ALA A 305 22.50 -25.08 6.76
CA ALA A 305 21.84 -26.19 7.47
C ALA A 305 22.60 -27.53 7.33
N LYS A 306 23.30 -27.72 6.21
CA LYS A 306 24.19 -28.87 5.97
C LYS A 306 25.59 -28.71 6.59
N ARG A 307 25.88 -27.56 7.23
CA ARG A 307 27.19 -27.14 7.75
C ARG A 307 28.29 -27.07 6.69
N ASP A 308 27.92 -26.87 5.45
CA ASP A 308 28.83 -26.62 4.33
C ASP A 308 29.00 -25.10 4.17
N TYR A 309 29.76 -24.52 5.10
CA TYR A 309 29.91 -23.07 5.24
C TYR A 309 30.60 -22.42 4.03
N ASP A 310 31.45 -23.17 3.30
CA ASP A 310 32.16 -22.63 2.14
C ASP A 310 31.22 -22.47 0.93
N GLU A 311 30.36 -23.45 0.66
CA GLU A 311 29.33 -23.27 -0.37
C GLU A 311 28.28 -22.23 0.06
N ALA A 312 27.90 -22.18 1.34
CA ALA A 312 27.00 -21.14 1.84
C ALA A 312 27.55 -19.72 1.57
N LEU A 313 28.81 -19.47 1.93
CA LEU A 313 29.49 -18.18 1.67
C LEU A 313 29.54 -17.83 0.19
N LYS A 314 29.84 -18.80 -0.68
CA LYS A 314 29.88 -18.58 -2.14
C LYS A 314 28.55 -18.07 -2.68
N TYR A 315 27.44 -18.70 -2.29
CA TYR A 315 26.10 -18.26 -2.70
C TYR A 315 25.72 -16.90 -2.11
N LEU A 316 26.06 -16.64 -0.84
CA LEU A 316 25.81 -15.35 -0.20
C LEU A 316 26.60 -14.21 -0.83
N LEU A 317 27.87 -14.44 -1.19
CA LEU A 317 28.70 -13.43 -1.84
C LEU A 317 28.19 -13.10 -3.25
N GLU A 318 27.68 -14.08 -3.99
CA GLU A 318 27.00 -13.85 -5.28
C GLU A 318 25.70 -13.04 -5.07
N SER A 319 24.89 -13.39 -4.07
CA SER A 319 23.69 -12.62 -3.69
C SER A 319 24.02 -11.18 -3.32
N LEU A 320 25.04 -10.96 -2.48
CA LEU A 320 25.49 -9.64 -2.06
C LEU A 320 25.95 -8.79 -3.25
N LYS A 321 26.70 -9.40 -4.17
CA LYS A 321 27.16 -8.74 -5.40
C LYS A 321 25.96 -8.26 -6.22
N ILE A 322 24.96 -9.12 -6.43
CA ILE A 322 23.76 -8.77 -7.20
C ILE A 322 22.97 -7.66 -6.51
N ALA A 323 22.77 -7.74 -5.19
CA ALA A 323 22.08 -6.70 -4.43
C ALA A 323 22.74 -5.32 -4.61
N ARG A 324 24.08 -5.28 -4.55
CA ARG A 324 24.86 -4.07 -4.82
C ARG A 324 24.75 -3.59 -6.27
N GLU A 325 24.75 -4.51 -7.24
CA GLU A 325 24.61 -4.19 -8.67
C GLU A 325 23.27 -3.53 -9.00
N ILE A 326 22.17 -3.99 -8.37
CA ILE A 326 20.82 -3.45 -8.61
C ILE A 326 20.43 -2.33 -7.63
N GLY A 327 21.29 -2.02 -6.65
CA GLY A 327 21.02 -1.01 -5.62
C GLY A 327 19.97 -1.44 -4.58
N ASP A 328 19.67 -2.73 -4.43
CA ASP A 328 18.73 -3.25 -3.44
C ASP A 328 19.40 -3.31 -2.06
N LYS A 329 19.25 -2.21 -1.32
CA LYS A 329 19.84 -2.06 0.02
C LYS A 329 19.26 -3.02 1.05
N GLN A 330 18.00 -3.43 0.90
CA GLN A 330 17.37 -4.38 1.81
C GLN A 330 18.01 -5.77 1.64
N GLN A 331 18.16 -6.24 0.40
CA GLN A 331 18.87 -7.50 0.13
C GLN A 331 20.36 -7.42 0.47
N GLU A 332 21.00 -6.27 0.28
CA GLU A 332 22.39 -6.06 0.68
C GLU A 332 22.55 -6.26 2.19
N GLY A 333 21.72 -5.61 3.00
CA GLY A 333 21.73 -5.75 4.46
C GLY A 333 21.47 -7.20 4.92
N ALA A 334 20.50 -7.88 4.32
CA ALA A 334 20.17 -9.27 4.63
C ALA A 334 21.33 -10.24 4.28
N ALA A 335 21.95 -10.09 3.10
CA ALA A 335 23.06 -10.92 2.68
C ALA A 335 24.28 -10.73 3.61
N LEU A 336 24.61 -9.49 3.99
CA LEU A 336 25.69 -9.19 4.93
C LEU A 336 25.45 -9.83 6.31
N ASN A 337 24.22 -9.74 6.83
CA ASN A 337 23.86 -10.39 8.08
C ASN A 337 24.05 -11.92 7.99
N ASN A 338 23.60 -12.55 6.91
CA ASN A 338 23.75 -13.99 6.73
C ASN A 338 25.23 -14.40 6.58
N ILE A 339 26.04 -13.62 5.86
CA ILE A 339 27.49 -13.83 5.77
C ILE A 339 28.14 -13.79 7.15
N SER A 340 27.73 -12.84 8.00
CA SER A 340 28.24 -12.74 9.37
C SER A 340 27.97 -14.00 10.19
N GLN A 341 26.77 -14.57 10.08
CA GLN A 341 26.39 -15.80 10.77
C GLN A 341 27.22 -17.00 10.31
N ILE A 342 27.55 -17.08 9.01
CA ILE A 342 28.44 -18.15 8.51
C ILE A 342 29.86 -18.00 9.06
N TYR A 343 30.40 -16.78 9.13
CA TYR A 343 31.72 -16.56 9.74
C TYR A 343 31.73 -16.83 11.24
N ASP A 344 30.66 -16.46 11.95
CA ASP A 344 30.47 -16.80 13.37
C ASP A 344 30.46 -18.31 13.58
N ALA A 345 29.71 -19.06 12.77
CA ALA A 345 29.69 -20.52 12.80
C ALA A 345 31.05 -21.17 12.47
N LYS A 346 31.90 -20.50 11.69
CA LYS A 346 33.29 -20.90 11.42
C LYS A 346 34.28 -20.48 12.53
N GLY A 347 33.85 -19.68 13.50
CA GLY A 347 34.69 -19.12 14.57
C GLY A 347 35.55 -17.91 14.16
N ASP A 348 35.29 -17.32 12.99
CA ASP A 348 35.96 -16.11 12.50
C ASP A 348 35.19 -14.86 12.96
N TYR A 349 35.26 -14.60 14.27
CA TYR A 349 34.48 -13.55 14.93
C TYR A 349 34.80 -12.13 14.43
N ASP A 350 36.03 -11.89 13.97
CA ASP A 350 36.43 -10.59 13.44
C ASP A 350 35.70 -10.27 12.13
N ARG A 351 35.63 -11.24 11.21
CA ARG A 351 34.85 -11.07 9.98
C ARG A 351 33.36 -11.05 10.25
N ALA A 352 32.87 -11.89 11.15
CA ALA A 352 31.46 -11.86 11.57
C ALA A 352 31.08 -10.44 12.03
N LEU A 353 31.88 -9.84 12.92
CA LEU A 353 31.64 -8.49 13.43
C LEU A 353 31.64 -7.45 12.31
N GLN A 354 32.61 -7.51 11.38
CA GLN A 354 32.70 -6.57 10.27
C GLN A 354 31.43 -6.58 9.40
N TYR A 355 31.01 -7.76 8.95
CA TYR A 355 29.84 -7.91 8.08
C TYR A 355 28.55 -7.50 8.80
N LEU A 356 28.44 -7.82 10.08
CA LEU A 356 27.25 -7.51 10.87
C LEU A 356 27.10 -6.01 11.15
N LEU A 357 28.20 -5.31 11.42
CA LEU A 357 28.20 -3.84 11.54
C LEU A 357 27.84 -3.15 10.21
N GLU A 358 28.26 -3.70 9.07
CA GLU A 358 27.87 -3.20 7.76
C GLU A 358 26.37 -3.40 7.51
N SER A 359 25.83 -4.58 7.85
CA SER A 359 24.39 -4.87 7.78
C SER A 359 23.56 -3.92 8.66
N LEU A 360 24.00 -3.68 9.91
CA LEU A 360 23.34 -2.76 10.83
C LEU A 360 23.33 -1.33 10.27
N LYS A 361 24.45 -0.89 9.69
CA LYS A 361 24.56 0.44 9.08
C LYS A 361 23.55 0.60 7.94
N ILE A 362 23.49 -0.34 7.01
CA ILE A 362 22.55 -0.30 5.89
C ILE A 362 21.10 -0.31 6.39
N SER A 363 20.78 -1.19 7.35
CA SER A 363 19.42 -1.27 7.91
C SER A 363 18.98 0.05 8.55
N LYS A 364 19.90 0.75 9.24
CA LYS A 364 19.65 2.11 9.76
C LYS A 364 19.46 3.15 8.65
N GLU A 365 20.26 3.10 7.60
CA GLU A 365 20.18 4.03 6.47
C GLU A 365 18.82 3.95 5.75
N ILE A 366 18.25 2.75 5.62
CA ILE A 366 16.96 2.54 4.95
C ILE A 366 15.75 2.55 5.90
N GLY A 367 15.97 2.74 7.20
CA GLY A 367 14.90 2.69 8.21
C GLY A 367 14.29 1.31 8.43
N ASP A 368 15.00 0.23 8.08
CA ASP A 368 14.56 -1.14 8.31
C ASP A 368 14.72 -1.52 9.79
N THR A 369 13.69 -1.21 10.57
CA THR A 369 13.65 -1.49 12.02
C THR A 369 13.80 -2.96 12.36
N PHE A 370 13.28 -3.87 11.52
CA PHE A 370 13.44 -5.31 11.71
C PHE A 370 14.88 -5.76 11.42
N GLY A 371 15.47 -5.28 10.33
CA GLY A 371 16.88 -5.50 10.00
C GLY A 371 17.82 -4.99 11.11
N VAL A 372 17.53 -3.82 11.67
CA VAL A 372 18.26 -3.26 12.83
C VAL A 372 18.15 -4.18 14.05
N ALA A 373 16.94 -4.64 14.40
CA ALA A 373 16.73 -5.53 15.53
C ALA A 373 17.48 -6.86 15.36
N ASN A 374 17.42 -7.48 14.18
CA ASN A 374 18.13 -8.72 13.90
C ASN A 374 19.65 -8.54 13.96
N ALA A 375 20.18 -7.48 13.37
CA ALA A 375 21.62 -7.23 13.39
C ALA A 375 22.13 -7.00 14.83
N LEU A 376 21.39 -6.25 15.64
CA LEU A 376 21.70 -6.04 17.06
C LEU A 376 21.61 -7.32 17.88
N PHE A 377 20.61 -8.17 17.62
CA PHE A 377 20.49 -9.47 18.29
C PHE A 377 21.69 -10.37 18.00
N ASN A 378 22.11 -10.44 16.73
CA ASN A 378 23.30 -11.20 16.34
C ASN A 378 24.59 -10.58 16.91
N LEU A 379 24.67 -9.24 17.04
CA LEU A 379 25.81 -8.57 17.66
C LEU A 379 25.90 -8.93 19.14
N ALA A 380 24.77 -9.01 19.83
CA ALA A 380 24.74 -9.41 21.22
C ALA A 380 25.31 -10.82 21.42
N ALA A 381 24.90 -11.78 20.58
CA ALA A 381 25.43 -13.14 20.61
C ALA A 381 26.94 -13.19 20.34
N LEU A 382 27.40 -12.43 19.34
CA LEU A 382 28.82 -12.35 18.99
C LEU A 382 29.67 -11.70 20.11
N TYR A 383 29.13 -10.66 20.77
CA TYR A 383 29.79 -10.03 21.91
C TYR A 383 29.83 -10.94 23.14
N GLU A 384 28.79 -11.75 23.37
CA GLU A 384 28.83 -12.78 24.40
C GLU A 384 29.93 -13.83 24.11
N ALA A 385 29.98 -14.32 22.87
CA ALA A 385 31.00 -15.29 22.43
C ALA A 385 32.45 -14.74 22.54
N THR A 386 32.62 -13.43 22.39
CA THR A 386 33.94 -12.76 22.43
C THR A 386 34.28 -12.14 23.79
N GLY A 387 33.48 -12.40 24.84
CA GLY A 387 33.77 -11.95 26.20
C GLY A 387 33.53 -10.47 26.46
N LYS A 388 32.57 -9.86 25.73
CA LYS A 388 32.16 -8.45 25.82
C LYS A 388 30.72 -8.31 26.33
N PRO A 389 30.45 -8.67 27.60
CA PRO A 389 29.09 -8.75 28.13
C PRO A 389 28.39 -7.38 28.25
N ALA A 390 29.14 -6.29 28.42
CA ALA A 390 28.56 -4.95 28.52
C ALA A 390 27.98 -4.48 27.17
N GLU A 391 28.73 -4.70 26.09
CA GLU A 391 28.30 -4.41 24.72
C GLU A 391 27.12 -5.31 24.31
N SER A 392 27.18 -6.60 24.68
CA SER A 392 26.07 -7.53 24.47
C SER A 392 24.78 -7.06 25.16
N ALA A 393 24.86 -6.70 26.45
CA ALA A 393 23.71 -6.21 27.21
C ALA A 393 23.12 -4.92 26.62
N GLN A 394 23.96 -4.03 26.09
CA GLN A 394 23.49 -2.81 25.42
C GLN A 394 22.73 -3.14 24.11
N CYS A 395 23.28 -4.04 23.28
CA CYS A 395 22.58 -4.50 22.07
C CYS A 395 21.22 -5.10 22.39
N LEU A 396 21.14 -5.97 23.41
CA LEU A 396 19.88 -6.59 23.83
C LEU A 396 18.86 -5.57 24.34
N LYS A 397 19.30 -4.56 25.09
CA LYS A 397 18.44 -3.46 25.53
C LYS A 397 17.84 -2.70 24.35
N ASP A 398 18.65 -2.41 23.33
CA ASP A 398 18.19 -1.72 22.13
C ASP A 398 17.18 -2.57 21.33
N VAL A 399 17.42 -3.89 21.21
CA VAL A 399 16.48 -4.82 20.57
C VAL A 399 15.14 -4.86 21.31
N THR A 400 15.14 -4.93 22.64
CA THR A 400 13.91 -4.94 23.45
C THR A 400 13.11 -3.66 23.24
N GLU A 401 13.77 -2.49 23.18
CA GLU A 401 13.08 -1.22 22.95
C GLU A 401 12.47 -1.15 21.54
N ILE A 402 13.19 -1.62 20.52
CA ILE A 402 12.65 -1.75 19.16
C ILE A 402 11.46 -2.71 19.14
N ASN A 403 11.54 -3.84 19.84
CA ASN A 403 10.48 -4.84 19.81
C ASN A 403 9.17 -4.36 20.45
N LYS A 404 9.22 -3.42 21.41
CA LYS A 404 8.01 -2.79 21.97
C LYS A 404 7.18 -2.08 20.92
N THR A 405 7.82 -1.48 19.91
CA THR A 405 7.14 -0.79 18.82
C THR A 405 6.84 -1.74 17.66
N LEU A 406 7.79 -2.63 17.33
CA LEU A 406 7.69 -3.55 16.21
C LEU A 406 6.65 -4.68 16.42
N LYS A 407 6.50 -5.16 17.67
CA LYS A 407 5.68 -6.34 18.02
C LYS A 407 5.92 -7.57 17.12
N SER A 408 7.16 -7.74 16.64
CA SER A 408 7.48 -8.86 15.75
C SER A 408 7.48 -10.17 16.53
N TYR A 409 6.77 -11.16 16.01
CA TYR A 409 6.77 -12.52 16.56
C TYR A 409 8.18 -13.12 16.55
N GLU A 410 8.92 -12.94 15.46
CA GLU A 410 10.25 -13.52 15.27
C GLU A 410 11.27 -12.93 16.24
N VAL A 411 11.28 -11.60 16.38
CA VAL A 411 12.14 -10.90 17.36
C VAL A 411 11.75 -11.30 18.79
N SER A 412 10.46 -11.43 19.06
CA SER A 412 9.97 -11.87 20.38
C SER A 412 10.40 -13.31 20.71
N GLN A 413 10.36 -14.22 19.75
CA GLN A 413 10.85 -15.59 19.94
C GLN A 413 12.36 -15.64 20.11
N ALA A 414 13.12 -14.81 19.37
CA ALA A 414 14.56 -14.71 19.51
C ALA A 414 14.96 -14.23 20.91
N LEU A 415 14.34 -13.15 21.40
CA LEU A 415 14.53 -12.65 22.76
C LEU A 415 14.17 -13.69 23.82
N LYS A 416 13.04 -14.39 23.64
CA LYS A 416 12.61 -15.46 24.55
C LYS A 416 13.59 -16.63 24.61
N ARG A 417 14.14 -17.05 23.46
CA ARG A 417 15.18 -18.09 23.40
C ARG A 417 16.47 -17.65 24.11
N ALA A 418 16.76 -16.36 24.11
CA ALA A 418 17.89 -15.77 24.84
C ALA A 418 17.60 -15.55 26.34
N GLY A 419 16.43 -15.95 26.85
CA GLY A 419 16.07 -15.79 28.27
C GLY A 419 15.73 -14.35 28.67
N ILE A 420 15.43 -13.49 27.69
CA ILE A 420 15.12 -12.07 27.90
C ILE A 420 13.59 -11.94 27.83
N GLU A 421 12.92 -11.90 28.98
CA GLU A 421 11.51 -11.54 29.06
C GLU A 421 11.35 -10.02 29.03
N GLY A 422 10.38 -9.56 28.22
CA GLY A 422 10.26 -8.19 27.72
C GLY A 422 9.99 -7.09 28.73
#